data_AF-A0A7J8BTZ7-F1
#
_entry.id   AF-A0A7J8BTZ7-F1
#
_cell.length_a   1.000
_cell.length_b   1.000
_cell.length_c   1.000
_cell.angle_alpha   90.00
_cell.angle_beta   90.00
_cell.angle_gamma   90.00
#
_symmetry.space_group_name_H-M   'P 1'
#
loop_
_entity.id
_entity.type
_entity.pdbx_description
1 polymer ?
#
loop_
_entity_poly.entity_id
_entity_poly.type
_entity_poly.pdbx_seq_one_letter_code
_entity_poly.pdbx_strand_id
1 'polypeptide(L)'
;MVSLVSLSEVTEEGVRFRSPYDGEETLLSPERSVEIQNTLGSDIIMQLDDVVSSTVTGPRVEEAMYRSIRWLDRCIAAHRRQDKQNLFAIIQGGLDADLRAICLEEMTKRDVPGFAIGGLSGGESKSQFWRMVALSTSRLPKDKPRYLMGVGYATDLVVCVALGCDMFDCVFPTRTARFGSALVSTGNLQLKKKQFQKDFRPIDPECTCATCQK
;
A
#
# COMPACT_ATOMS: atom_id res chain seq x y z
N MET A 1 4.42 -5.51 5.18
CA MET A 1 5.08 -6.40 6.18
C MET A 1 4.91 -5.89 7.62
N VAL A 2 3.71 -5.48 8.06
CA VAL A 2 3.52 -4.99 9.44
C VAL A 2 3.18 -6.11 10.43
N SER A 3 2.71 -7.27 9.94
CA SER A 3 2.26 -8.39 10.80
C SER A 3 3.32 -9.43 11.16
N LEU A 4 4.54 -9.34 10.61
CA LEU A 4 5.63 -10.32 10.85
C LEU A 4 6.91 -9.68 11.40
N VAL A 5 6.87 -8.40 11.78
CA VAL A 5 8.06 -7.61 12.17
C VAL A 5 8.85 -8.24 13.32
N SER A 6 8.17 -8.93 14.26
CA SER A 6 8.85 -9.61 15.38
C SER A 6 9.70 -10.82 14.96
N LEU A 7 9.54 -11.30 13.72
CA LEU A 7 10.22 -12.46 13.16
C LEU A 7 11.18 -12.08 12.03
N SER A 8 11.47 -10.78 11.84
CA SER A 8 12.26 -10.30 10.72
C SER A 8 13.38 -9.35 11.13
N GLU A 9 14.54 -9.52 10.51
CA GLU A 9 15.68 -8.61 10.57
C GLU A 9 15.89 -7.98 9.18
N VAL A 10 16.02 -6.66 9.14
CA VAL A 10 16.26 -5.92 7.89
C VAL A 10 17.71 -5.46 7.87
N THR A 11 18.43 -5.85 6.82
CA THR A 11 19.81 -5.42 6.56
C THR A 11 19.88 -4.79 5.17
N GLU A 12 21.06 -4.34 4.73
CA GLU A 12 21.21 -3.85 3.35
C GLU A 12 20.97 -4.96 2.30
N GLU A 13 21.28 -6.21 2.62
CA GLU A 13 21.12 -7.35 1.72
C GLU A 13 19.65 -7.61 1.36
N GLY A 14 18.76 -7.49 2.34
CA GLY A 14 17.34 -7.80 2.23
C GLY A 14 16.69 -7.99 3.60
N VAL A 15 15.51 -8.61 3.61
CA VAL A 15 14.78 -8.97 4.83
C VAL A 15 14.99 -10.45 5.13
N ARG A 16 15.60 -10.77 6.26
CA ARG A 16 15.66 -12.13 6.81
C ARG A 16 14.46 -12.36 7.68
N PHE A 17 13.74 -13.45 7.49
CA PHE A 17 12.61 -13.81 8.34
C PHE A 17 12.46 -15.32 8.44
N ARG A 18 11.84 -15.79 9.52
CA ARG A 18 11.46 -17.19 9.63
C ARG A 18 10.11 -17.44 8.97
N SER A 19 10.07 -18.43 8.10
CA SER A 19 8.83 -18.89 7.48
C SER A 19 7.84 -19.33 8.56
N PRO A 20 6.58 -18.87 8.52
CA PRO A 20 5.57 -19.24 9.51
C PRO A 20 5.05 -20.68 9.33
N TYR A 21 5.46 -21.38 8.27
CA TYR A 21 4.97 -22.72 7.93
C TYR A 21 5.90 -23.83 8.42
N ASP A 22 7.21 -23.66 8.22
CA ASP A 22 8.25 -24.65 8.53
C ASP A 22 9.32 -24.12 9.50
N GLY A 23 9.35 -22.81 9.77
CA GLY A 23 10.32 -22.18 10.66
C GLY A 23 11.70 -21.93 10.04
N GLU A 24 11.90 -22.25 8.76
CA GLU A 24 13.18 -22.04 8.07
C GLU A 24 13.47 -20.55 7.90
N GLU A 25 14.74 -20.17 8.02
CA GLU A 25 15.19 -18.81 7.77
C GLU A 25 15.27 -18.55 6.27
N THR A 26 14.58 -17.53 5.81
CA THR A 26 14.54 -17.11 4.40
C THR A 26 15.03 -15.67 4.28
N LEU A 27 15.82 -15.40 3.25
CA LEU A 27 16.21 -14.05 2.86
C LEU A 27 15.41 -13.62 1.63
N LEU A 28 14.67 -12.51 1.76
CA LEU A 28 14.04 -11.83 0.64
C LEU A 28 14.83 -10.56 0.30
N SER A 29 15.65 -10.64 -0.75
CA SER A 29 16.35 -9.49 -1.32
C SER A 29 15.50 -8.80 -2.41
N PRO A 30 15.83 -7.56 -2.82
CA PRO A 30 15.28 -6.91 -4.00
C PRO A 30 15.30 -7.80 -5.26
N GLU A 31 16.42 -8.46 -5.55
CA GLU A 31 16.57 -9.33 -6.72
C GLU A 31 15.62 -10.53 -6.63
N ARG A 32 15.56 -11.17 -5.45
CA ARG A 32 14.70 -12.34 -5.23
C ARG A 32 13.22 -11.96 -5.30
N SER A 33 12.83 -10.81 -4.76
CA SER A 33 11.47 -10.27 -4.86
C SER A 33 11.05 -10.08 -6.33
N VAL A 34 11.92 -9.46 -7.14
CA VAL A 34 11.66 -9.25 -8.57
C VAL A 34 11.61 -10.56 -9.34
N GLU A 35 12.51 -11.51 -9.05
CA GLU A 35 12.51 -12.84 -9.66
C GLU A 35 11.20 -13.59 -9.40
N ILE A 36 10.72 -13.58 -8.16
CA ILE A 36 9.44 -14.19 -7.78
C ILE A 36 8.30 -13.55 -8.58
N GLN A 37 8.24 -12.22 -8.61
CA GLN A 37 7.20 -11.50 -9.35
C GLN A 37 7.29 -11.69 -10.88
N ASN A 38 8.50 -11.82 -11.43
CA ASN A 38 8.73 -12.14 -12.84
C ASN A 38 8.26 -13.56 -13.19
N THR A 39 8.36 -14.49 -12.24
CA THR A 39 7.86 -15.86 -12.37
C THR A 39 6.34 -15.94 -12.26
N LEU A 40 5.75 -15.20 -11.30
CA LEU A 40 4.29 -15.08 -11.16
C LEU A 40 3.64 -14.46 -12.39
N GLY A 41 4.35 -13.57 -13.09
CA GLY A 41 3.90 -12.99 -14.34
C GLY A 41 2.79 -11.94 -14.19
N SER A 42 2.74 -11.23 -13.05
CA SER A 42 1.79 -10.14 -12.82
C SER A 42 2.06 -8.92 -13.71
N ASP A 43 1.02 -8.20 -14.12
CA ASP A 43 1.13 -7.04 -15.02
C ASP A 43 1.83 -5.83 -14.39
N ILE A 44 1.70 -5.69 -13.06
CA ILE A 44 2.39 -4.70 -12.24
C ILE A 44 3.18 -5.46 -11.16
N ILE A 45 4.42 -5.05 -10.96
CA ILE A 45 5.30 -5.56 -9.91
C ILE A 45 5.72 -4.39 -9.03
N MET A 46 5.88 -4.64 -7.74
CA MET A 46 6.30 -3.63 -6.77
C MET A 46 7.77 -3.82 -6.43
N GLN A 47 8.53 -2.73 -6.27
CA GLN A 47 9.86 -2.85 -5.69
C GLN A 47 9.76 -3.46 -4.28
N LEU A 48 10.83 -4.12 -3.83
CA LEU A 48 11.01 -4.36 -2.40
C LEU A 48 11.40 -3.03 -1.74
N ASP A 49 10.79 -2.71 -0.61
CA ASP A 49 11.04 -1.53 0.20
C ASP A 49 11.21 -1.86 1.69
N ASP A 50 11.89 -0.97 2.41
CA ASP A 50 12.10 -1.08 3.85
C ASP A 50 11.02 -0.28 4.58
N VAL A 51 9.93 -0.96 4.94
CA VAL A 51 8.75 -0.33 5.51
C VAL A 51 8.89 -0.15 7.02
N VAL A 52 8.70 1.09 7.46
CA VAL A 52 8.61 1.47 8.86
C VAL A 52 7.18 1.93 9.16
N SER A 53 6.68 1.63 10.37
CA SER A 53 5.36 2.11 10.81
C SER A 53 5.27 3.64 10.73
N SER A 54 4.14 4.18 10.30
CA SER A 54 3.93 5.64 10.22
C SER A 54 4.05 6.36 11.58
N THR A 55 3.92 5.62 12.68
CA THR A 55 4.06 6.13 14.05
C THR A 55 5.49 6.11 14.59
N VAL A 56 6.42 5.44 13.92
CA VAL A 56 7.83 5.43 14.31
C VAL A 56 8.46 6.76 13.89
N THR A 57 9.30 7.29 14.79
CA THR A 57 10.02 8.56 14.58
C THR A 57 11.52 8.34 14.76
N GLY A 58 12.32 9.28 14.27
CA GLY A 58 13.78 9.27 14.43
C GLY A 58 14.55 8.61 13.29
N PRO A 59 15.85 8.32 13.50
CA PRO A 59 16.81 7.96 12.44
C PRO A 59 16.43 6.73 11.61
N ARG A 60 15.62 5.82 12.19
CA ARG A 60 15.19 4.60 11.51
C ARG A 60 14.36 4.87 10.25
N VAL A 61 13.59 5.96 10.23
CA VAL A 61 12.74 6.35 9.09
C VAL A 61 13.62 6.82 7.92
N GLU A 62 14.63 7.62 8.22
CA GLU A 62 15.62 8.10 7.24
C GLU A 62 16.43 6.93 6.66
N GLU A 63 16.90 6.03 7.52
CA GLU A 63 17.63 4.82 7.12
C GLU A 63 16.79 3.94 6.17
N ALA A 64 15.51 3.70 6.51
CA ALA A 64 14.58 2.94 5.67
C ALA A 64 14.35 3.61 4.31
N MET A 65 14.19 4.92 4.32
CA MET A 65 13.95 5.71 3.11
C MET A 65 15.15 5.60 2.15
N TYR A 66 16.37 5.83 2.64
CA TYR A 66 17.57 5.70 1.82
C TYR A 66 17.84 4.26 1.37
N ARG A 67 17.57 3.26 2.22
CA ARG A 67 17.65 1.85 1.83
C ARG A 67 16.67 1.53 0.71
N SER A 68 15.43 2.02 0.82
CA SER A 68 14.39 1.79 -0.20
C SER A 68 14.77 2.41 -1.56
N ILE A 69 15.46 3.56 -1.57
CA ILE A 69 16.00 4.16 -2.80
C ILE A 69 17.06 3.23 -3.43
N ARG A 70 18.03 2.75 -2.65
CA ARG A 70 19.07 1.83 -3.16
C ARG A 70 18.47 0.49 -3.61
N TRP A 71 17.44 0.01 -2.92
CA TRP A 71 16.72 -1.21 -3.29
C TRP A 71 15.91 -1.05 -4.57
N LEU A 72 15.40 0.14 -4.90
CA LEU A 72 14.78 0.39 -6.19
C LEU A 72 15.77 0.16 -7.33
N ASP A 73 16.99 0.70 -7.23
CA ASP A 73 18.01 0.54 -8.27
C ASP A 73 18.35 -0.95 -8.50
N ARG A 74 18.42 -1.73 -7.41
CA ARG A 74 18.58 -3.19 -7.46
C ARG A 74 17.39 -3.89 -8.10
N CYS A 75 16.17 -3.46 -7.79
CA CYS A 75 14.95 -4.00 -8.42
C CYS A 75 14.92 -3.72 -9.93
N ILE A 76 15.26 -2.50 -10.35
CA ILE A 76 15.33 -2.11 -11.76
C ILE A 76 16.35 -2.99 -12.50
N ALA A 77 17.55 -3.16 -11.93
CA ALA A 77 18.60 -4.00 -12.52
C ALA A 77 18.21 -5.49 -12.60
N ALA A 78 17.45 -5.99 -11.62
CA ALA A 78 16.98 -7.38 -11.60
C ALA A 78 15.80 -7.64 -12.53
N HIS A 79 15.06 -6.60 -12.95
CA HIS A 79 13.84 -6.78 -13.71
C HIS A 79 14.10 -7.09 -15.19
N ARG A 80 13.76 -8.32 -15.61
CA ARG A 80 14.07 -8.85 -16.95
C ARG A 80 12.90 -8.87 -17.93
N ARG A 81 11.72 -8.34 -17.55
CA ARG A 81 10.45 -8.46 -18.30
C ARG A 81 9.75 -7.11 -18.48
N GLN A 82 10.52 -6.06 -18.74
CA GLN A 82 10.06 -4.67 -18.84
C GLN A 82 9.03 -4.45 -19.97
N ASP A 83 9.01 -5.34 -20.97
CA ASP A 83 8.05 -5.36 -22.08
C ASP A 83 6.68 -5.92 -21.68
N LYS A 84 6.57 -6.58 -20.53
CA LYS A 84 5.36 -7.31 -20.09
C LYS A 84 4.88 -6.95 -18.68
N GLN A 85 5.75 -6.40 -17.85
CA GLN A 85 5.43 -6.08 -16.46
C GLN A 85 5.92 -4.68 -16.14
N ASN A 86 5.13 -3.95 -15.35
CA ASN A 86 5.41 -2.58 -14.98
C ASN A 86 5.93 -2.53 -13.53
N LEU A 87 7.21 -2.16 -13.35
CA LEU A 87 7.79 -1.99 -12.02
C LEU A 87 7.41 -0.63 -11.41
N PHE A 88 6.75 -0.62 -10.26
CA PHE A 88 6.44 0.62 -9.54
C PHE A 88 7.46 0.87 -8.41
N ALA A 89 7.92 2.12 -8.32
CA ALA A 89 8.69 2.61 -7.18
C ALA A 89 7.76 2.93 -6.01
N ILE A 90 8.24 2.84 -4.76
CA ILE A 90 7.44 3.11 -3.56
C ILE A 90 8.04 4.30 -2.81
N ILE A 91 7.30 5.39 -2.74
CA ILE A 91 7.68 6.59 -2.00
C ILE A 91 7.55 6.35 -0.49
N GLN A 92 8.66 6.51 0.21
CA GLN A 92 8.80 6.38 1.67
C GLN A 92 9.00 7.74 2.35
N GLY A 93 9.40 7.74 3.62
CA GLY A 93 9.62 8.95 4.44
C GLY A 93 8.64 9.11 5.61
N GLY A 94 7.72 8.17 5.80
CA GLY A 94 6.77 8.19 6.92
C GLY A 94 5.92 9.47 6.94
N LEU A 95 5.79 10.08 8.13
CA LEU A 95 5.08 11.35 8.34
C LEU A 95 6.01 12.58 8.32
N ASP A 96 7.29 12.38 7.98
CA ASP A 96 8.27 13.46 7.87
C ASP A 96 8.22 14.05 6.45
N ALA A 97 7.86 15.34 6.36
CA ALA A 97 7.67 16.02 5.09
C ALA A 97 9.01 16.16 4.32
N ASP A 98 10.12 16.35 5.02
CA ASP A 98 11.43 16.57 4.41
C ASP A 98 11.99 15.24 3.89
N LEU A 99 11.89 14.16 4.68
CA LEU A 99 12.30 12.83 4.22
C LEU A 99 11.46 12.34 3.04
N ARG A 100 10.14 12.60 3.06
CA ARG A 100 9.25 12.26 1.95
C ARG A 100 9.57 13.09 0.70
N ALA A 101 9.91 14.37 0.86
CA ALA A 101 10.38 15.22 -0.22
C ALA A 101 11.69 14.74 -0.85
N ILE A 102 12.67 14.35 -0.03
CA ILE A 102 13.94 13.74 -0.48
C ILE A 102 13.66 12.46 -1.26
N CYS A 103 12.82 11.57 -0.71
CA CYS A 103 12.47 10.32 -1.38
C CYS A 103 11.80 10.57 -2.73
N LEU A 104 10.88 11.53 -2.83
CA LEU A 104 10.25 11.92 -4.09
C LEU A 104 11.28 12.40 -5.11
N GLU A 105 12.18 13.30 -4.71
CA GLU A 105 13.22 13.82 -5.60
C GLU A 105 14.14 12.70 -6.10
N GLU A 106 14.56 11.79 -5.22
CA GLU A 106 15.42 10.69 -5.59
C GLU A 106 14.72 9.66 -6.48
N MET A 107 13.53 9.19 -6.09
CA MET A 107 12.82 8.14 -6.82
C MET A 107 12.40 8.60 -8.23
N THR A 108 12.04 9.88 -8.38
CA THR A 108 11.61 10.42 -9.69
C THR A 108 12.76 10.60 -10.70
N LYS A 109 14.02 10.48 -10.27
CA LYS A 109 15.18 10.40 -11.18
C LYS A 109 15.20 9.08 -11.97
N ARG A 110 14.50 8.04 -11.50
CA ARG A 110 14.41 6.73 -12.15
C ARG A 110 13.18 6.69 -13.07
N ASP A 111 13.37 6.25 -14.30
CA ASP A 111 12.28 6.12 -15.27
C ASP A 111 11.50 4.82 -15.08
N VAL A 112 10.61 4.81 -14.07
CA VAL A 112 9.69 3.70 -13.81
C VAL A 112 8.29 4.01 -14.34
N PRO A 113 7.50 3.02 -14.76
CA PRO A 113 6.15 3.23 -15.32
C PRO A 113 5.10 3.75 -14.32
N GLY A 114 5.36 3.71 -13.02
CA GLY A 114 4.43 4.23 -12.01
C GLY A 114 5.02 4.36 -10.61
N PHE A 115 4.31 5.06 -9.74
CA PHE A 115 4.74 5.35 -8.39
C PHE A 115 3.66 5.00 -7.38
N ALA A 116 4.04 4.32 -6.31
CA ALA A 116 3.21 4.08 -5.16
C ALA A 116 3.59 4.99 -3.99
N ILE A 117 2.61 5.26 -3.13
CA ILE A 117 2.76 6.04 -1.89
C ILE A 117 2.66 5.05 -0.73
N GLY A 118 3.81 4.75 -0.13
CA GLY A 118 3.95 3.81 0.98
C GLY A 118 4.09 4.48 2.35
N GLY A 119 4.09 3.65 3.40
CA GLY A 119 4.33 4.08 4.77
C GLY A 119 3.23 4.95 5.37
N LEU A 120 2.01 4.86 4.83
CA LEU A 120 0.80 5.56 5.31
C LEU A 120 -0.30 4.54 5.66
N SER A 121 -1.36 5.01 6.30
CA SER A 121 -2.49 4.20 6.82
C SER A 121 -2.10 3.21 7.93
N GLY A 122 -1.13 3.59 8.78
CA GLY A 122 -0.53 2.76 9.84
C GLY A 122 -0.89 3.14 11.28
N GLY A 123 -1.70 4.18 11.49
CA GLY A 123 -2.15 4.64 12.82
C GLY A 123 -2.02 6.14 13.05
N GLU A 124 -1.57 6.89 12.05
CA GLU A 124 -1.46 8.35 12.09
C GLU A 124 -2.82 9.06 12.11
N SER A 125 -2.80 10.36 12.46
CA SER A 125 -3.99 11.20 12.36
C SER A 125 -4.37 11.48 10.90
N LYS A 126 -5.67 11.68 10.63
CA LYS A 126 -6.17 11.98 9.27
C LYS A 126 -5.56 13.23 8.66
N SER A 127 -5.28 14.26 9.47
CA SER A 127 -4.64 15.48 8.99
C SER A 127 -3.21 15.25 8.52
N GLN A 128 -2.43 14.45 9.26
CA GLN A 128 -1.07 14.08 8.85
C GLN A 128 -1.10 13.21 7.59
N PHE A 129 -1.99 12.21 7.56
CA PHE A 129 -2.19 11.31 6.43
C PHE A 129 -2.46 12.09 5.13
N TRP A 130 -3.51 12.93 5.09
CA TRP A 130 -3.85 13.69 3.88
C TRP A 130 -2.78 14.70 3.49
N ARG A 131 -2.06 15.30 4.46
CA ARG A 131 -0.94 16.20 4.17
C ARG A 131 0.20 15.46 3.46
N MET A 132 0.52 14.23 3.86
CA MET A 132 1.54 13.42 3.22
C MET A 132 1.12 12.96 1.82
N VAL A 133 -0.15 12.60 1.64
CA VAL A 133 -0.72 12.27 0.31
C VAL A 133 -0.63 13.48 -0.63
N ALA A 134 -1.07 14.66 -0.17
CA ALA A 134 -1.00 15.89 -0.95
C ALA A 134 0.45 16.28 -1.32
N LEU A 135 1.38 16.13 -0.39
CA LEU A 135 2.80 16.36 -0.65
C LEU A 135 3.32 15.42 -1.74
N SER A 136 3.05 14.12 -1.64
CA SER A 136 3.49 13.13 -2.63
C SER A 136 2.90 13.39 -4.02
N THR A 137 1.59 13.51 -4.11
CA THR A 137 0.87 13.69 -5.38
C THR A 137 1.22 15.01 -6.09
N SER A 138 1.59 16.06 -5.35
CA SER A 138 2.02 17.34 -5.93
C SER A 138 3.37 17.29 -6.65
N ARG A 139 4.23 16.32 -6.29
CA ARG A 139 5.61 16.18 -6.82
C ARG A 139 5.78 14.98 -7.74
N LEU A 140 4.89 13.99 -7.66
CA LEU A 140 4.92 12.85 -8.58
C LEU A 140 4.57 13.28 -10.01
N PRO A 141 5.18 12.67 -11.05
CA PRO A 141 4.88 12.96 -12.44
C PRO A 141 3.37 12.85 -12.73
N LYS A 142 2.87 13.72 -13.61
CA LYS A 142 1.43 13.78 -13.95
C LYS A 142 1.03 12.77 -15.02
N ASP A 143 2.01 12.31 -15.80
CA ASP A 143 1.91 11.35 -16.88
C ASP A 143 2.07 9.89 -16.41
N LYS A 144 2.24 9.67 -15.09
CA LYS A 144 2.41 8.35 -14.50
C LYS A 144 1.40 8.11 -13.37
N PRO A 145 0.87 6.88 -13.24
CA PRO A 145 -0.11 6.53 -12.22
C PRO A 145 0.46 6.63 -10.80
N ARG A 146 -0.41 7.01 -9.86
CA ARG A 146 -0.12 7.20 -8.44
C ARG A 146 -0.96 6.26 -7.60
N TYR A 147 -0.31 5.22 -7.08
CA TYR A 147 -0.95 4.17 -6.30
C TYR A 147 -0.84 4.42 -4.79
N LEU A 148 -1.96 4.64 -4.10
CA LEU A 148 -1.98 4.79 -2.64
C LEU A 148 -2.27 3.44 -1.96
N MET A 149 -1.25 2.90 -1.28
CA MET A 149 -1.29 1.54 -0.74
C MET A 149 -2.06 1.46 0.60
N GLY A 150 -2.91 0.44 0.74
CA GLY A 150 -3.56 0.08 2.00
C GLY A 150 -4.75 0.94 2.43
N VAL A 151 -5.26 1.81 1.55
CA VAL A 151 -6.33 2.77 1.85
C VAL A 151 -7.65 2.32 1.23
N GLY A 152 -8.71 2.22 2.04
CA GLY A 152 -10.02 1.74 1.57
C GLY A 152 -11.25 2.24 2.29
N TYR A 153 -11.12 3.20 3.22
CA TYR A 153 -12.30 3.86 3.79
C TYR A 153 -12.89 4.81 2.75
N ALA A 154 -14.23 4.80 2.60
CA ALA A 154 -14.92 5.54 1.55
C ALA A 154 -14.52 7.03 1.50
N THR A 155 -14.52 7.74 2.64
CA THR A 155 -14.10 9.14 2.71
C THR A 155 -12.64 9.33 2.28
N ASP A 156 -11.74 8.43 2.68
CA ASP A 156 -10.33 8.54 2.30
C ASP A 156 -10.14 8.35 0.81
N LEU A 157 -10.84 7.40 0.20
CA LEU A 157 -10.78 7.17 -1.25
C LEU A 157 -11.19 8.45 -2.01
N VAL A 158 -12.33 9.04 -1.66
CA VAL A 158 -12.82 10.27 -2.32
C VAL A 158 -11.85 11.43 -2.14
N VAL A 159 -11.35 11.64 -0.92
CA VAL A 159 -10.39 12.72 -0.64
C VAL A 159 -9.08 12.47 -1.38
N CYS A 160 -8.54 11.26 -1.37
CA CYS A 160 -7.26 10.96 -2.02
C CYS A 160 -7.34 11.00 -3.55
N VAL A 161 -8.50 10.66 -4.15
CA VAL A 161 -8.76 10.93 -5.57
C VAL A 161 -8.71 12.43 -5.85
N ALA A 162 -9.35 13.25 -5.00
CA ALA A 162 -9.28 14.71 -5.14
C ALA A 162 -7.86 15.28 -4.94
N LEU A 163 -7.01 14.58 -4.18
CA LEU A 163 -5.58 14.89 -4.05
C LEU A 163 -4.74 14.34 -5.21
N GLY A 164 -5.31 13.55 -6.12
CA GLY A 164 -4.65 13.09 -7.35
C GLY A 164 -4.03 11.70 -7.27
N CYS A 165 -4.56 10.81 -6.43
CA CYS A 165 -4.27 9.36 -6.48
C CYS A 165 -5.19 8.64 -7.49
N ASP A 166 -4.64 7.63 -8.17
CA ASP A 166 -5.30 6.92 -9.27
C ASP A 166 -5.68 5.47 -8.93
N MET A 167 -4.88 4.82 -8.07
CA MET A 167 -5.06 3.41 -7.70
C MET A 167 -5.08 3.26 -6.18
N PHE A 168 -5.83 2.25 -5.71
CA PHE A 168 -5.99 1.93 -4.29
C PHE A 168 -6.14 0.42 -4.09
N ASP A 169 -5.69 -0.07 -2.95
CA ASP A 169 -5.97 -1.42 -2.48
C ASP A 169 -6.34 -1.37 -0.99
N CYS A 170 -7.25 -2.25 -0.56
CA CYS A 170 -7.50 -2.41 0.86
C CYS A 170 -8.23 -3.71 1.17
N VAL A 171 -7.90 -4.32 2.31
CA VAL A 171 -8.66 -5.44 2.87
C VAL A 171 -9.96 -4.99 3.55
N PHE A 172 -10.20 -3.69 3.71
CA PHE A 172 -11.35 -3.13 4.43
C PHE A 172 -12.71 -3.72 4.02
N PRO A 173 -13.10 -3.78 2.72
CA PRO A 173 -14.40 -4.32 2.34
C PRO A 173 -14.56 -5.80 2.73
N THR A 174 -13.58 -6.65 2.41
CA THR A 174 -13.68 -8.10 2.69
C THR A 174 -13.59 -8.39 4.19
N ARG A 175 -12.78 -7.64 4.94
CA ARG A 175 -12.68 -7.76 6.39
C ARG A 175 -13.99 -7.33 7.08
N THR A 176 -14.53 -6.18 6.68
CA THR A 176 -15.79 -5.65 7.23
C THR A 176 -16.97 -6.59 6.99
N ALA A 177 -17.03 -7.21 5.80
CA ALA A 177 -18.02 -8.24 5.49
C ALA A 177 -17.94 -9.44 6.44
N ARG A 178 -16.74 -9.95 6.74
CA ARG A 178 -16.56 -11.08 7.70
C ARG A 178 -17.03 -10.75 9.11
N PHE A 179 -17.04 -9.47 9.51
CA PHE A 179 -17.61 -9.04 10.78
C PHE A 179 -19.14 -8.93 10.77
N GLY A 180 -19.80 -9.17 9.64
CA GLY A 180 -21.24 -9.05 9.47
C GLY A 180 -21.69 -7.60 9.29
N SER A 181 -20.84 -6.79 8.66
CA SER A 181 -21.17 -5.41 8.31
C SER A 181 -21.20 -5.23 6.80
N ALA A 182 -22.22 -4.52 6.31
CA ALA A 182 -22.34 -4.12 4.91
C ALA A 182 -21.97 -2.64 4.74
N LEU A 183 -21.26 -2.32 3.66
CA LEU A 183 -20.98 -0.94 3.28
C LEU A 183 -22.16 -0.40 2.46
N VAL A 184 -22.63 0.79 2.80
CA VAL A 184 -23.72 1.50 2.14
C VAL A 184 -23.34 2.97 1.93
N SER A 185 -24.06 3.71 1.10
CA SER A 185 -23.77 5.12 0.80
C SER A 185 -23.69 6.02 2.04
N THR A 186 -24.42 5.69 3.11
CA THR A 186 -24.49 6.44 4.37
C THR A 186 -23.52 5.93 5.46
N GLY A 187 -22.68 4.94 5.16
CA GLY A 187 -21.71 4.38 6.10
C GLY A 187 -21.73 2.85 6.13
N ASN A 188 -21.97 2.26 7.30
CA ASN A 188 -21.97 0.82 7.48
C ASN A 188 -23.19 0.31 8.26
N LEU A 189 -23.82 -0.75 7.74
CA LEU A 189 -24.89 -1.46 8.41
C LEU A 189 -24.31 -2.65 9.18
N GLN A 190 -24.49 -2.66 10.50
CA GLN A 190 -24.12 -3.80 11.35
C GLN A 190 -25.25 -4.83 11.34
N LEU A 191 -25.27 -5.70 10.33
CA LEU A 191 -26.38 -6.62 10.04
C LEU A 191 -26.68 -7.63 11.16
N LYS A 192 -25.72 -7.87 12.07
CA LYS A 192 -25.93 -8.71 13.27
C LYS A 192 -26.82 -8.06 14.35
N LYS A 193 -27.17 -6.77 14.23
CA LYS A 193 -28.04 -6.09 15.20
C LYS A 193 -29.49 -6.55 15.06
N LYS A 194 -30.18 -6.67 16.21
CA LYS A 194 -31.59 -7.09 16.30
C LYS A 194 -32.55 -6.27 15.44
N GLN A 195 -32.25 -4.99 15.21
CA GLN A 195 -33.08 -4.11 14.39
C GLN A 195 -33.30 -4.62 12.96
N PHE A 196 -32.37 -5.43 12.42
CA PHE A 196 -32.46 -5.99 11.07
C PHE A 196 -33.12 -7.38 11.02
N GLN A 197 -33.50 -7.97 12.17
CA GLN A 197 -34.03 -9.34 12.24
C GLN A 197 -35.31 -9.55 11.40
N LYS A 198 -36.09 -8.50 11.20
CA LYS A 198 -37.35 -8.50 10.43
C LYS A 198 -37.36 -7.46 9.32
N ASP A 199 -36.18 -6.96 8.95
CA ASP A 199 -36.05 -6.02 7.84
C ASP A 199 -35.88 -6.82 6.54
N PHE A 200 -36.93 -6.83 5.71
CA PHE A 200 -36.96 -7.57 4.44
C PHE A 200 -36.50 -6.73 3.25
N ARG A 201 -35.98 -5.52 3.48
CA ARG A 201 -35.41 -4.69 2.43
C ARG A 201 -34.04 -5.26 2.03
N PRO A 202 -33.58 -5.01 0.79
CA PRO A 202 -32.20 -5.28 0.42
C PRO A 202 -31.24 -4.44 1.30
N ILE A 203 -29.96 -4.84 1.33
CA ILE A 203 -28.91 -4.10 2.06
C ILE A 203 -28.87 -2.64 1.62
N ASP A 204 -28.94 -2.41 0.31
CA ASP A 204 -29.00 -1.09 -0.30
C ASP A 204 -29.94 -1.15 -1.54
N PRO A 205 -31.08 -0.43 -1.54
CA PRO A 205 -32.03 -0.44 -2.64
C PRO A 205 -31.49 0.07 -3.98
N GLU A 206 -30.44 0.89 -3.98
CA GLU A 206 -29.82 1.42 -5.20
C GLU A 206 -28.70 0.50 -5.72
N CYS A 207 -28.31 -0.53 -4.96
CA CYS A 207 -27.23 -1.43 -5.33
C CYS A 207 -27.72 -2.55 -6.25
N THR A 208 -27.07 -2.68 -7.41
CA THR A 208 -27.40 -3.69 -8.43
C THR A 208 -26.63 -5.01 -8.27
N CYS A 209 -25.98 -5.25 -7.11
CA CYS A 209 -25.22 -6.49 -6.92
C CYS A 209 -26.14 -7.70 -6.70
N ALA A 210 -25.61 -8.90 -6.96
CA ALA A 210 -26.37 -10.15 -6.85
C ALA A 210 -26.96 -10.41 -5.45
N THR A 211 -26.40 -9.82 -4.39
CA THR A 211 -26.92 -9.93 -3.01
C THR A 211 -28.09 -8.99 -2.73
N CYS A 212 -28.12 -7.80 -3.33
CA CYS A 212 -29.23 -6.85 -3.14
C CYS A 212 -30.42 -7.12 -4.07
N GLN A 213 -30.23 -7.90 -5.14
CA GLN A 213 -31.27 -8.23 -6.11
C GLN A 213 -32.04 -9.53 -5.80
N LYS A 214 -31.63 -10.29 -4.78
CA LYS A 214 -32.21 -11.57 -4.39
C LYS A 214 -32.77 -11.48 -2.99
#